data_AF-A0A4P7CKJ7-F1
#
_entry.id   AF-A0A4P7CKJ7-F1
#
_cell.length_a   1.000
_cell.length_b   1.000
_cell.length_c   1.000
_cell.angle_alpha   90.00
_cell.angle_beta   90.00
_cell.angle_gamma   90.00
#
_symmetry.space_group_name_H-M   'P 1'
#
loop_
_entity.id
_entity.type
_entity.pdbx_description
1 polymer ?
#
loop_
_entity_poly.entity_id
_entity_poly.type
_entity_poly.pdbx_seq_one_letter_code
_entity_poly.pdbx_strand_id
1 'polypeptide(L)'
;MKKPPHLFDSSAELKSMMEKLERSDNATAYELLRRIGAQRAALPELGKFSRSLDQRAYRNALDLVPAVAARTFRSVDELETRLLRLEIDFTRAAARAHRSNSAVRFDGFWEIFDEIVRRRTCTTAMAAYRAAVDAGAPLPHPRQSTAKTRFKELMGDGSERLRIAG
;
A
#
# COMPACT_ATOMS: atom_id res chain seq x y z
N MET A 1 -9.01 -2.64 -10.92
CA MET A 1 -7.67 -2.03 -10.81
C MET A 1 -6.73 -2.81 -11.70
N LYS A 2 -5.97 -2.14 -12.57
CA LYS A 2 -4.86 -2.78 -13.29
C LYS A 2 -3.81 -3.25 -12.26
N LYS A 3 -3.10 -4.33 -12.55
CA LYS A 3 -1.99 -4.80 -11.70
C LYS A 3 -0.97 -3.66 -11.58
N PRO A 4 -0.46 -3.34 -10.37
CA PRO A 4 0.55 -2.30 -10.20
C PRO A 4 1.78 -2.62 -11.08
N PRO A 5 2.43 -1.61 -11.69
CA PRO A 5 3.65 -1.82 -12.44
C PRO A 5 4.77 -2.32 -11.52
N HIS A 6 5.39 -3.41 -11.92
CA HIS A 6 6.54 -4.02 -11.26
C HIS A 6 7.81 -3.71 -12.06
N LEU A 7 8.93 -3.52 -11.36
CA LEU A 7 10.25 -3.41 -11.98
C LEU A 7 10.75 -4.78 -12.44
N PHE A 8 10.42 -5.84 -11.70
CA PHE A 8 10.87 -7.21 -11.97
C PHE A 8 9.75 -8.21 -11.67
N ASP A 9 9.63 -9.23 -12.51
CA ASP A 9 8.73 -10.36 -12.32
C ASP A 9 9.33 -11.40 -11.35
N SER A 10 10.66 -11.45 -11.23
CA SER A 10 11.35 -12.36 -10.31
C SER A 10 12.76 -11.89 -9.94
N SER A 11 13.35 -12.49 -8.90
CA SER A 11 14.76 -12.29 -8.56
C SER A 11 15.72 -12.81 -9.63
N ALA A 12 15.33 -13.85 -10.38
CA ALA A 12 16.11 -14.37 -11.50
C ALA A 12 16.16 -13.35 -12.65
N GLU A 13 15.06 -12.66 -12.93
CA GLU A 13 15.01 -11.59 -13.93
C GLU A 13 15.92 -10.42 -13.52
N LEU A 14 15.83 -9.96 -12.27
CA LEU A 14 16.70 -8.90 -11.76
C LEU A 14 18.18 -9.24 -11.97
N LYS A 15 18.62 -10.43 -11.52
CA LYS A 15 20.01 -10.88 -11.68
C LYS A 15 20.43 -10.91 -13.15
N SER A 16 19.59 -11.46 -14.02
CA SER A 16 19.87 -11.50 -15.46
C SER A 16 19.99 -10.10 -16.06
N MET A 17 19.16 -9.14 -15.64
CA MET A 17 19.26 -7.76 -16.09
C MET A 17 20.52 -7.07 -15.56
N MET A 18 20.91 -7.30 -14.30
CA MET A 18 22.15 -6.76 -13.74
C MET A 18 23.39 -7.28 -14.49
N GLU A 19 23.48 -8.60 -14.73
CA GLU A 19 24.58 -9.21 -15.49
C GLU A 19 24.68 -8.67 -16.93
N LYS A 20 23.54 -8.45 -17.60
CA LYS A 20 23.52 -7.84 -18.94
C LYS A 20 23.96 -6.38 -18.91
N LEU A 21 23.51 -5.63 -17.90
CA LEU A 21 23.89 -4.24 -17.71
C LEU A 21 25.39 -4.08 -17.47
N GLU A 22 26.01 -4.98 -16.70
CA GLU A 22 27.47 -5.05 -16.52
C GLU A 22 28.25 -5.26 -17.82
N ARG A 23 27.65 -5.97 -18.77
CA ARG A 23 28.19 -6.21 -20.12
C ARG A 23 27.87 -5.07 -21.09
N SER A 24 27.42 -3.92 -20.59
CA SER A 24 27.05 -2.75 -21.38
C SER A 24 25.92 -3.01 -22.39
N ASP A 25 24.98 -3.89 -22.04
CA ASP A 25 23.77 -4.12 -22.84
C ASP A 25 22.83 -2.90 -22.74
N ASN A 26 22.91 -2.04 -23.76
CA ASN A 26 22.09 -0.84 -23.85
C ASN A 26 20.59 -1.13 -23.93
N ALA A 27 20.18 -2.27 -24.52
CA ALA A 27 18.76 -2.62 -24.60
C ALA A 27 18.21 -2.93 -23.19
N THR A 28 19.01 -3.62 -22.37
CA THR A 28 18.68 -3.84 -20.96
C THR A 28 18.62 -2.53 -20.16
N ALA A 29 19.55 -1.59 -20.41
CA ALA A 29 19.51 -0.26 -19.80
C ALA A 29 18.23 0.50 -20.17
N TYR A 30 17.86 0.54 -21.45
CA TYR A 30 16.61 1.18 -21.90
C TYR A 30 15.37 0.55 -21.27
N GLU A 31 15.34 -0.79 -21.16
CA GLU A 31 14.22 -1.48 -20.54
C GLU A 31 14.08 -1.14 -19.05
N LEU A 32 15.19 -1.10 -18.31
CA LEU A 32 15.19 -0.66 -16.91
C LEU A 32 14.67 0.78 -16.77
N LEU A 33 15.17 1.70 -17.59
CA LEU A 33 14.71 3.10 -17.60
C LEU A 33 13.21 3.19 -17.89
N ARG A 34 12.72 2.40 -18.85
CA ARG A 34 11.30 2.34 -19.20
C ARG A 34 10.45 1.84 -18.02
N ARG A 35 10.89 0.79 -17.32
CA ARG A 35 10.17 0.24 -16.15
C ARG A 35 10.17 1.19 -14.96
N ILE A 36 11.31 1.82 -14.64
CA ILE A 36 11.40 2.86 -13.60
C ILE A 36 10.48 4.03 -13.94
N GLY A 37 10.47 4.47 -15.20
CA GLY A 37 9.58 5.52 -15.69
C GLY A 37 8.11 5.16 -15.54
N ALA A 38 7.72 3.94 -15.91
CA ALA A 38 6.34 3.45 -15.78
C ALA A 38 5.88 3.38 -14.32
N GLN A 39 6.71 2.87 -13.41
CA GLN A 39 6.39 2.83 -11.98
C GLN A 39 6.26 4.24 -11.40
N ARG A 40 7.16 5.17 -11.79
CA ARG A 40 7.09 6.57 -11.41
C ARG A 40 5.81 7.25 -11.93
N ALA A 41 5.38 6.96 -13.15
CA ALA A 41 4.16 7.50 -13.73
C ALA A 41 2.89 7.00 -13.01
N ALA A 42 2.95 5.82 -12.36
CA ALA A 42 1.84 5.25 -11.60
C ALA A 42 1.75 5.75 -10.15
N LEU A 43 2.73 6.52 -9.65
CA LEU A 43 2.68 7.05 -8.27
C LEU A 43 1.38 7.80 -7.94
N PRO A 44 0.82 8.66 -8.83
CA PRO A 44 -0.41 9.37 -8.53
C PRO A 44 -1.61 8.46 -8.26
N GLU A 45 -1.66 7.26 -8.85
CA GLU A 45 -2.73 6.28 -8.64
C GLU A 45 -2.77 5.75 -7.20
N LEU A 46 -1.67 5.92 -6.44
CA LEU A 46 -1.59 5.54 -5.04
C LEU A 46 -2.24 6.58 -4.10
N GLY A 47 -2.70 7.72 -4.62
CA GLY A 47 -3.35 8.77 -3.85
C GLY A 47 -2.47 9.26 -2.69
N LYS A 48 -3.01 9.29 -1.47
CA LYS A 48 -2.27 9.75 -0.26
C LYS A 48 -1.02 8.92 0.07
N PHE A 49 -0.95 7.65 -0.37
CA PHE A 49 0.18 6.76 -0.10
C PHE A 49 1.39 7.02 -1.00
N SER A 50 1.21 7.77 -2.09
CA SER A 50 2.32 8.24 -2.94
C SER A 50 3.30 9.14 -2.18
N ARG A 51 2.80 9.89 -1.19
CA ARG A 51 3.60 10.83 -0.36
C ARG A 51 4.61 10.12 0.53
N SER A 52 4.43 8.83 0.81
CA SER A 52 5.39 8.03 1.57
C SER A 52 6.53 7.47 0.73
N LEU A 53 6.52 7.68 -0.59
CA LEU A 53 7.55 7.19 -1.50
C LEU A 53 8.60 8.28 -1.76
N ASP A 54 9.87 7.90 -1.69
CA ASP A 54 10.97 8.81 -1.97
C ASP A 54 11.12 9.04 -3.49
N GLN A 55 10.61 10.18 -3.98
CA GLN A 55 10.74 10.54 -5.39
C GLN A 55 12.19 10.79 -5.83
N ARG A 56 13.09 11.14 -4.90
CA ARG A 56 14.52 11.30 -5.22
C ARG A 56 15.15 9.96 -5.53
N ALA A 57 14.72 8.88 -4.87
CA ALA A 57 15.20 7.53 -5.16
C ALA A 57 14.91 7.12 -6.62
N TYR A 58 13.75 7.48 -7.19
CA TYR A 58 13.44 7.23 -8.60
C TYR A 58 14.38 7.99 -9.54
N ARG A 59 14.66 9.27 -9.27
CA ARG A 59 15.60 10.06 -10.07
C ARG A 59 17.00 9.46 -10.01
N ASN A 60 17.47 9.13 -8.81
CA ASN A 60 18.78 8.51 -8.61
C ASN A 60 18.89 7.18 -9.37
N ALA A 61 17.85 6.35 -9.37
CA ALA A 61 17.86 5.11 -10.15
C ALA A 61 17.93 5.36 -11.66
N LEU A 62 17.22 6.38 -12.17
CA LEU A 62 17.31 6.79 -13.59
C LEU A 62 18.72 7.26 -13.96
N ASP A 63 19.40 7.96 -13.06
CA ASP A 63 20.76 8.46 -13.30
C ASP A 63 21.82 7.33 -13.21
N LEU A 64 21.60 6.34 -12.33
CA LEU A 64 22.54 5.25 -12.09
C LEU A 64 22.55 4.19 -13.21
N VAL A 65 21.41 3.89 -13.83
CA VAL A 65 21.34 2.89 -14.92
C VAL A 65 22.31 3.21 -16.07
N PRO A 66 22.33 4.41 -16.66
CA PRO A 66 23.31 4.76 -17.69
C PRO A 66 24.74 4.80 -17.16
N ALA A 67 24.96 5.23 -15.90
CA ALA A 67 26.29 5.27 -15.31
C ALA A 67 26.90 3.86 -15.17
N VAL A 68 26.09 2.88 -14.76
CA VAL A 68 26.46 1.45 -14.71
C VAL A 68 26.69 0.88 -16.11
N ALA A 69 25.77 1.13 -17.05
CA ALA A 69 25.92 0.67 -18.44
C ALA A 69 27.20 1.21 -19.11
N ALA A 70 27.56 2.46 -18.81
CA ALA A 70 28.80 3.10 -19.28
C ALA A 70 30.05 2.66 -18.50
N ARG A 71 29.91 1.77 -17.50
CA ARG A 71 30.99 1.30 -16.61
C ARG A 71 31.71 2.42 -15.87
N THR A 72 31.02 3.55 -15.69
CA THR A 72 31.51 4.73 -14.95
C THR A 72 31.13 4.66 -13.46
N PHE A 73 30.21 3.76 -13.11
CA PHE A 73 29.75 3.54 -11.75
C PHE A 73 30.40 2.29 -11.13
N ARG A 74 30.86 2.39 -9.88
CA ARG A 74 31.75 1.40 -9.26
C ARG A 74 31.08 0.08 -8.84
N SER A 75 29.77 0.04 -8.62
CA SER A 75 29.10 -1.15 -8.08
C SER A 75 27.70 -1.33 -8.65
N VAL A 76 27.48 -2.48 -9.29
CA VAL A 76 26.16 -2.92 -9.75
C VAL A 76 25.29 -3.33 -8.57
N ASP A 77 25.88 -3.84 -7.49
CA ASP A 77 25.18 -4.19 -6.25
C ASP A 77 24.44 -2.99 -5.65
N GLU A 78 25.01 -1.79 -5.73
CA GLU A 78 24.33 -0.58 -5.25
C GLU A 78 23.11 -0.24 -6.10
N LEU A 79 23.21 -0.38 -7.44
CA LEU A 79 22.06 -0.22 -8.32
C LEU A 79 20.99 -1.29 -8.02
N GLU A 80 21.39 -2.55 -7.90
CA GLU A 80 20.50 -3.67 -7.57
C GLU A 80 19.74 -3.41 -6.26
N THR A 81 20.46 -3.02 -5.21
CA THR A 81 19.88 -2.70 -3.89
C THR A 81 18.86 -1.56 -3.99
N ARG A 82 19.17 -0.51 -4.77
CA ARG A 82 18.26 0.63 -4.95
C ARG A 82 17.01 0.23 -5.73
N LEU A 83 17.14 -0.57 -6.79
CA LEU A 83 16.01 -1.05 -7.58
C LEU A 83 15.08 -1.95 -6.77
N LEU A 84 15.64 -2.85 -5.95
CA LEU A 84 14.87 -3.68 -5.02
C LEU A 84 14.11 -2.84 -3.99
N ARG A 85 14.76 -1.81 -3.43
CA ARG A 85 14.13 -0.93 -2.46
C ARG A 85 12.95 -0.16 -3.07
N LEU A 86 13.12 0.37 -4.29
CA LEU A 86 12.04 1.03 -5.04
C LEU A 86 10.84 0.09 -5.24
N GLU A 87 11.09 -1.13 -5.68
CA GLU A 87 10.05 -2.14 -5.92
C GLU A 87 9.28 -2.50 -4.65
N ILE A 88 10.00 -2.72 -3.53
CA ILE A 88 9.41 -3.06 -2.24
C ILE A 88 8.54 -1.91 -1.73
N ASP A 89 9.04 -0.68 -1.76
CA ASP A 89 8.34 0.48 -1.24
C ASP A 89 7.07 0.75 -2.06
N PHE A 90 7.15 0.68 -3.39
CA PHE A 90 6.01 0.82 -4.27
C PHE A 90 4.96 -0.26 -4.02
N THR A 91 5.37 -1.53 -3.96
CA THR A 91 4.46 -2.66 -3.71
C THR A 91 3.74 -2.53 -2.37
N ARG A 92 4.45 -2.10 -1.33
CA ARG A 92 3.86 -1.83 0.00
C ARG A 92 2.84 -0.70 -0.05
N ALA A 93 3.16 0.40 -0.74
CA ALA A 93 2.26 1.53 -0.89
C ALA A 93 1.01 1.17 -1.71
N ALA A 94 1.18 0.43 -2.82
CA ALA A 94 0.09 -0.09 -3.63
C ALA A 94 -0.84 -1.02 -2.83
N ALA A 95 -0.28 -1.92 -2.03
CA ALA A 95 -1.07 -2.79 -1.16
C ALA A 95 -1.84 -1.99 -0.09
N ARG A 96 -1.25 -0.93 0.47
CA ARG A 96 -1.93 -0.01 1.42
C ARG A 96 -3.04 0.77 0.74
N ALA A 97 -2.80 1.31 -0.46
CA ALA A 97 -3.81 2.01 -1.24
C ALA A 97 -5.00 1.11 -1.57
N HIS A 98 -4.74 -0.12 -2.02
CA HIS A 98 -5.78 -1.10 -2.30
C HIS A 98 -6.60 -1.45 -1.05
N ARG A 99 -5.95 -1.70 0.10
CA ARG A 99 -6.65 -1.93 1.37
C ARG A 99 -7.49 -0.73 1.79
N SER A 100 -6.98 0.48 1.64
CA SER A 100 -7.71 1.71 1.96
C SER A 100 -8.97 1.85 1.10
N ASN A 101 -8.86 1.69 -0.22
CA ASN A 101 -10.02 1.77 -1.12
C ASN A 101 -11.04 0.66 -0.82
N SER A 102 -10.58 -0.54 -0.46
CA SER A 102 -11.42 -1.65 -0.03
C SER A 102 -12.07 -1.44 1.34
N ALA A 103 -11.52 -0.57 2.19
CA ALA A 103 -12.13 -0.19 3.46
C ALA A 103 -13.18 0.91 3.27
N VAL A 104 -12.93 1.89 2.40
CA VAL A 104 -13.84 3.03 2.13
C VAL A 104 -15.24 2.59 1.70
N ARG A 105 -15.35 1.48 0.95
CA ARG A 105 -16.67 0.94 0.54
C ARG A 105 -17.56 0.52 1.72
N PHE A 106 -17.00 0.41 2.93
CA PHE A 106 -17.74 0.07 4.15
C PHE A 106 -18.01 1.30 5.03
N ASP A 107 -17.58 2.51 4.65
CA ASP A 107 -17.68 3.70 5.50
C ASP A 107 -19.14 3.99 5.91
N GLY A 108 -20.09 3.92 4.97
CA GLY A 108 -21.51 4.10 5.29
C GLY A 108 -22.08 3.04 6.24
N PHE A 109 -21.55 1.81 6.23
CA PHE A 109 -21.90 0.82 7.24
C PHE A 109 -21.30 1.20 8.60
N TRP A 110 -20.04 1.64 8.63
CA TRP A 110 -19.35 1.99 9.87
C TRP A 110 -19.94 3.23 10.55
N GLU A 111 -20.42 4.22 9.81
CA GLU A 111 -21.09 5.39 10.39
C GLU A 111 -22.31 4.99 11.24
N ILE A 112 -23.19 4.16 10.67
CA ILE A 112 -24.40 3.68 11.36
C ILE A 112 -24.04 2.73 12.51
N PHE A 113 -23.11 1.81 12.27
CA PHE A 113 -22.67 0.85 13.29
C PHE A 113 -22.05 1.57 14.49
N ASP A 114 -21.15 2.52 14.27
CA ASP A 114 -20.47 3.25 15.33
C ASP A 114 -21.46 4.12 16.13
N GLU A 115 -22.45 4.71 15.47
CA GLU A 115 -23.53 5.46 16.13
C GLU A 115 -24.34 4.56 17.09
N ILE A 116 -24.76 3.38 16.62
CA ILE A 116 -25.48 2.39 17.43
C ILE A 116 -24.64 1.95 18.64
N VAL A 117 -23.36 1.64 18.43
CA VAL A 117 -22.45 1.22 19.50
C VAL A 117 -22.25 2.35 20.52
N ARG A 118 -22.04 3.59 20.07
CA ARG A 118 -21.86 4.76 20.96
C ARG A 118 -23.10 5.07 21.78
N ARG A 119 -24.30 4.85 21.23
CA ARG A 119 -25.57 4.97 21.98
C ARG A 119 -25.76 3.87 23.03
N ARG A 120 -24.88 2.86 23.07
CA ARG A 120 -24.91 1.73 24.01
C ARG A 120 -26.24 0.95 23.99
N THR A 121 -26.95 0.96 22.86
CA THR A 121 -28.22 0.25 22.70
C THR A 121 -28.03 -1.25 22.48
N CYS A 122 -26.82 -1.69 22.16
CA CYS A 122 -26.48 -3.08 21.92
C CYS A 122 -25.36 -3.55 22.86
N THR A 123 -25.57 -4.68 23.53
CA THR A 123 -24.60 -5.29 24.46
C THR A 123 -23.59 -6.21 23.76
N THR A 124 -23.87 -6.60 22.50
CA THR A 124 -22.98 -7.47 21.71
C THR A 124 -22.73 -6.90 20.32
N ALA A 125 -21.54 -7.23 19.79
CA ALA A 125 -21.18 -6.87 18.42
C ALA A 125 -22.17 -7.39 17.37
N MET A 126 -22.77 -8.57 17.60
CA MET A 126 -23.74 -9.15 16.67
C MET A 126 -25.07 -8.40 16.69
N ALA A 127 -25.53 -7.97 17.87
CA ALA A 127 -26.72 -7.14 17.99
C ALA A 127 -26.52 -5.79 17.32
N ALA A 128 -25.37 -5.13 17.53
CA ALA A 128 -25.03 -3.88 16.87
C ALA A 128 -24.95 -4.04 15.33
N TYR A 129 -24.38 -5.15 14.86
CA TYR A 129 -24.29 -5.44 13.43
C TYR A 129 -25.68 -5.59 12.80
N ARG A 130 -26.56 -6.39 13.41
CA ARG A 130 -27.94 -6.56 12.93
C ARG A 130 -28.72 -5.25 12.95
N ALA A 131 -28.61 -4.49 14.04
CA ALA A 131 -29.25 -3.19 14.14
C ALA A 131 -28.77 -2.21 13.07
N ALA A 132 -27.49 -2.22 12.69
CA ALA A 132 -26.99 -1.40 11.59
C ALA A 132 -27.58 -1.83 10.23
N VAL A 133 -27.72 -3.15 10.00
CA VAL A 133 -28.38 -3.68 8.80
C VAL A 133 -29.87 -3.31 8.78
N ASP A 134 -30.58 -3.48 9.89
CA ASP A 134 -32.00 -3.16 10.02
C ASP A 134 -32.27 -1.66 9.87
N ALA A 135 -31.32 -0.81 10.27
CA ALA A 135 -31.33 0.63 10.04
C ALA A 135 -31.03 1.04 8.58
N GLY A 136 -30.81 0.08 7.68
CA GLY A 136 -30.63 0.32 6.26
C GLY A 136 -29.18 0.60 5.84
N ALA A 137 -28.18 0.08 6.57
CA ALA A 137 -26.78 0.29 6.20
C ALA A 137 -26.49 -0.17 4.75
N PRO A 138 -25.82 0.67 3.95
CA PRO A 138 -25.59 0.40 2.53
C PRO A 138 -24.70 -0.83 2.32
N LEU A 139 -24.96 -1.58 1.25
CA LEU A 139 -24.11 -2.67 0.79
C LEU A 139 -22.86 -2.12 0.08
N PRO A 140 -21.71 -2.83 0.12
CA PRO A 140 -21.49 -4.12 0.79
C PRO A 140 -21.31 -3.98 2.30
N HIS A 141 -21.63 -5.03 3.05
CA HIS A 141 -21.35 -5.06 4.49
C HIS A 141 -19.97 -5.68 4.79
N PRO A 142 -19.26 -5.19 5.82
CA PRO A 142 -18.01 -5.79 6.26
C PRO A 142 -18.26 -7.17 6.91
N ARG A 143 -17.20 -7.98 7.03
CA ARG A 143 -17.31 -9.27 7.73
C ARG A 143 -17.67 -9.04 9.20
N GLN A 144 -18.54 -9.89 9.75
CA GLN A 144 -18.92 -9.83 11.17
C GLN A 144 -17.71 -9.94 12.12
N SER A 145 -16.65 -10.67 11.74
CA SER A 145 -15.42 -10.74 12.52
C SER A 145 -14.73 -9.38 12.64
N THR A 146 -14.73 -8.57 11.58
CA THR A 146 -14.22 -7.19 11.58
C THR A 146 -15.07 -6.29 12.47
N ALA A 147 -16.40 -6.41 12.39
CA ALA A 147 -17.31 -5.67 13.27
C ALA A 147 -17.14 -6.05 14.75
N LYS A 148 -16.84 -7.31 15.06
CA LYS A 148 -16.52 -7.77 16.42
C LYS A 148 -15.26 -7.11 16.97
N THR A 149 -14.21 -6.97 16.16
CA THR A 149 -12.98 -6.25 16.57
C THR A 149 -13.28 -4.77 16.82
N ARG A 150 -13.95 -4.10 15.88
CA ARG A 150 -14.30 -2.67 16.00
C ARG A 150 -15.19 -2.38 17.21
N PHE A 151 -16.16 -3.25 17.49
CA PHE A 151 -17.00 -3.16 18.69
C PHE A 151 -16.18 -3.21 19.98
N LYS A 152 -15.18 -4.10 20.06
CA LYS A 152 -14.28 -4.18 21.21
C LYS A 152 -13.45 -2.91 21.39
N GLU A 153 -12.95 -2.33 20.29
CA GLU A 153 -12.19 -1.08 20.32
C GLU A 153 -13.07 0.07 20.85
N LEU A 154 -14.27 0.25 20.30
CA LEU A 154 -15.20 1.30 20.71
C LEU A 154 -15.69 1.17 22.16
N MET A 155 -15.91 -0.07 22.64
CA MET A 155 -16.29 -0.33 24.02
C MET A 155 -15.10 -0.27 24.99
N GLY A 156 -13.90 -0.59 24.51
CA GLY A 156 -12.63 -0.56 25.26
C GLY A 156 -12.15 0.87 25.55
N ASP A 157 -12.25 1.77 24.58
CA ASP A 157 -11.91 3.21 24.75
C ASP A 157 -12.83 3.93 25.76
N GLY A 158 -14.02 3.37 26.03
CA GLY A 158 -14.90 3.85 27.09
C GLY A 158 -14.36 3.62 28.51
N SER A 159 -13.46 2.64 28.70
CA SER A 159 -12.81 2.32 29.97
C SER A 159 -11.68 3.29 30.31
N GLU A 160 -10.93 3.73 29.30
CA GLU A 160 -9.75 4.57 29.50
C GLU A 160 -10.12 6.04 29.81
N ARG A 161 -11.21 6.55 29.22
CA ARG A 161 -11.75 7.88 29.55
C ARG A 161 -12.37 7.98 30.95
N LEU A 162 -12.83 6.87 31.53
CA LEU A 162 -13.37 6.84 32.90
C LEU A 162 -12.28 6.80 33.99
N ARG A 163 -11.02 6.49 33.63
CA ARG A 163 -9.89 6.53 34.58
C ARG A 163 -9.23 7.90 34.70
N ILE A 164 -9.41 8.79 33.72
CA ILE A 164 -8.82 10.14 33.74
C ILE A 164 -9.72 11.14 34.50
N ALA A 165 -10.97 10.76 34.79
CA ALA A 165 -11.94 11.59 35.49
C ALA A 165 -12.28 11.08 36.92
N GLY A 166 -11.44 10.20 37.48
CA GLY A 166 -11.55 9.67 38.85
C GLY A 166 -10.44 10.16 39.74
#